data_AF-A0AAE1IT06-F1
#
_entry.id   AF-A0AAE1IT06-F1
#
_cell.length_a   1.000
_cell.length_b   1.000
_cell.length_c   1.000
_cell.angle_alpha   90.00
_cell.angle_beta   90.00
_cell.angle_gamma   90.00
#
_symmetry.space_group_name_H-M   'P 1'
#
loop_
_entity.id
_entity.type
_entity.pdbx_description
1 polymer ?
#
loop_
_entity_poly.entity_id
_entity_poly.type
_entity_poly.pdbx_seq_one_letter_code
_entity_poly.pdbx_strand_id
1 'polypeptide(L)'
;MTLHKSLCVLLILHSISFTFTQATRFDISNRCSYTVWPASLPRGGSKQLNLGETQSLNVAAGTANARIWGCTNCKFDGSGHGHCGTGDCGGAVQC
;
A
#
# COMPACT_ATOMS: atom_id res chain seq x y z
N MET A 1 34.86 -36.64 3.27
CA MET A 1 35.20 -35.22 3.59
C MET A 1 34.71 -34.23 2.52
N THR A 2 34.63 -34.59 1.24
CA THR A 2 34.14 -33.73 0.14
C THR A 2 32.62 -33.50 0.18
N LEU A 3 31.82 -34.53 0.49
CA LEU A 3 30.36 -34.42 0.59
C LEU A 3 29.89 -33.47 1.70
N HIS A 4 30.55 -33.51 2.86
CA HIS A 4 30.24 -32.64 4.00
C HIS A 4 30.55 -31.16 3.68
N LYS A 5 31.69 -30.90 3.02
CA LYS A 5 32.04 -29.56 2.52
C LYS A 5 31.03 -29.05 1.49
N SER A 6 30.60 -29.91 0.56
CA SER A 6 29.59 -29.57 -0.45
C SER A 6 28.23 -29.23 0.19
N LEU A 7 27.81 -30.01 1.20
CA LEU A 7 26.58 -29.76 1.96
C LEU A 7 26.64 -28.43 2.74
N CYS A 8 27.77 -28.13 3.39
CA CYS A 8 27.97 -26.85 4.07
C CYS A 8 27.88 -25.67 3.09
N VAL A 9 28.50 -25.78 1.92
CA VAL A 9 28.47 -24.71 0.89
C VAL A 9 27.05 -24.49 0.37
N LEU A 10 26.28 -25.55 0.14
CA LEU A 10 24.87 -25.46 -0.27
C LEU A 10 23.99 -24.79 0.80
N LEU A 11 24.19 -25.12 2.08
CA LEU A 11 23.46 -24.50 3.19
C LEU A 11 23.78 -23.01 3.35
N ILE A 12 25.04 -22.61 3.13
CA ILE A 12 25.48 -21.21 3.16
C ILE A 12 24.87 -20.44 1.98
N LEU A 13 24.87 -21.00 0.76
CA LEU A 13 24.24 -20.38 -0.40
C LEU A 13 22.72 -20.19 -0.21
N HIS A 14 22.04 -21.17 0.39
CA HIS A 14 20.61 -21.09 0.66
C HIS A 14 20.26 -20.01 1.71
N SER A 15 21.09 -19.83 2.72
CA SER A 15 20.91 -18.78 3.73
C SER A 15 21.19 -17.37 3.20
N ILE A 16 22.12 -17.22 2.26
CA ILE A 16 22.37 -15.94 1.56
C ILE A 16 21.21 -15.59 0.60
N SER A 17 20.42 -16.58 0.18
CA SER A 17 19.27 -16.37 -0.71
C SER A 17 18.03 -15.78 -0.02
N PHE A 18 18.02 -15.71 1.33
CA PHE A 18 16.94 -15.07 2.07
C PHE A 18 17.10 -13.55 2.06
N THR A 19 16.36 -12.88 1.17
CA THR A 19 16.19 -11.43 1.25
C THR A 19 15.22 -11.09 2.37
N PHE A 20 15.68 -10.43 3.43
CA PHE A 20 14.80 -9.76 4.38
C PHE A 20 14.16 -8.56 3.71
N THR A 21 12.87 -8.65 3.44
CA THR A 21 12.11 -7.56 2.84
C THR A 21 11.24 -6.95 3.96
N GLN A 22 11.55 -5.72 4.36
CA GLN A 22 10.84 -5.03 5.46
C GLN A 22 9.57 -4.36 4.91
N ALA A 23 8.41 -4.77 5.41
CA ALA A 23 7.15 -4.09 5.11
C ALA A 23 7.21 -2.65 5.68
N THR A 24 6.67 -1.68 4.95
CA THR A 24 6.66 -0.27 5.36
C THR A 24 5.25 0.14 5.74
N ARG A 25 5.12 0.89 6.84
CA ARG A 25 3.85 1.50 7.26
C ARG A 25 3.83 2.97 6.87
N PHE A 26 2.75 3.39 6.21
CA PHE A 26 2.45 4.79 5.91
C PHE A 26 1.26 5.25 6.74
N ASP A 27 1.39 6.36 7.45
CA ASP A 27 0.28 6.99 8.16
C ASP A 27 -0.18 8.23 7.38
N ILE A 28 -1.39 8.17 6.84
CA ILE A 28 -1.99 9.20 6.00
C ILE A 28 -2.95 10.02 6.85
N SER A 29 -2.62 11.28 7.11
CA SER A 29 -3.42 12.18 7.96
C SER A 29 -4.07 13.27 7.11
N ASN A 30 -5.39 13.44 7.25
CA ASN A 30 -6.08 14.56 6.62
C ASN A 30 -5.98 15.80 7.52
N ARG A 31 -5.25 16.82 7.05
CA ARG A 31 -5.16 18.13 7.71
C ARG A 31 -5.93 19.22 6.95
N CYS A 32 -6.59 18.87 5.86
CA CYS A 32 -7.43 19.78 5.09
C CYS A 32 -8.75 20.04 5.84
N SER A 33 -9.33 21.23 5.65
CA SER A 33 -10.64 21.60 6.22
C SER A 33 -11.82 20.86 5.57
N TYR A 34 -11.56 20.01 4.58
CA TYR A 34 -12.55 19.24 3.85
C TYR A 34 -12.21 17.75 3.85
N THR A 35 -13.22 16.94 3.59
CA THR A 35 -13.10 15.49 3.47
C THR A 35 -12.26 15.08 2.27
N VAL A 36 -11.38 14.10 2.48
CA VAL A 36 -10.60 13.46 1.40
C VAL A 36 -10.78 11.95 1.45
N TRP A 37 -10.64 11.30 0.30
CA TRP A 37 -10.54 9.85 0.19
C TRP A 37 -9.11 9.49 -0.22
N PRO A 38 -8.27 9.01 0.71
CA PRO A 38 -6.95 8.52 0.37
C PRO A 38 -7.05 7.34 -0.58
N ALA A 39 -6.22 7.34 -1.60
CA ALA A 39 -6.10 6.30 -2.59
C ALA A 39 -4.64 5.86 -2.72
N SER A 40 -4.40 4.61 -3.09
CA SER A 40 -3.05 4.08 -3.28
C SER A 40 -2.98 2.94 -4.30
N LEU A 41 -1.84 2.82 -5.00
CA LEU A 41 -1.50 1.68 -5.87
C LEU A 41 -0.32 0.91 -5.27
N PRO A 42 -0.20 -0.43 -5.51
CA PRO A 42 -1.02 -1.26 -6.40
C PRO A 42 -2.32 -1.81 -5.79
N ARG A 43 -2.49 -1.67 -4.47
CA ARG A 43 -3.73 -1.99 -3.75
C ARG A 43 -3.84 -1.04 -2.55
N GLY A 44 -4.94 -0.31 -2.44
CA GLY A 44 -5.39 0.29 -1.19
C GLY A 44 -6.05 1.68 -1.30
N GLY A 45 -6.58 2.11 -0.16
CA GLY A 45 -7.12 3.44 0.09
C GLY A 45 -8.62 3.52 -0.17
N SER A 46 -9.42 3.49 0.90
CA SER A 46 -10.90 3.53 0.81
C SER A 46 -11.62 3.98 2.08
N LYS A 47 -10.88 4.42 3.11
CA LYS A 47 -11.51 5.05 4.28
C LYS A 47 -11.57 6.54 4.04
N GLN A 48 -12.78 7.08 3.97
CA GLN A 48 -12.99 8.53 4.04
C GLN A 48 -12.27 9.11 5.27
N LEU A 49 -11.48 10.15 5.07
CA LEU A 49 -10.85 10.90 6.15
C LEU A 49 -11.44 12.30 6.23
N ASN A 50 -12.10 12.59 7.34
CA ASN A 50 -12.49 13.94 7.74
C ASN A 50 -11.28 14.68 8.36
N LEU A 51 -11.43 15.97 8.63
CA LEU A 51 -10.37 16.79 9.23
C LEU A 51 -9.83 16.15 10.52
N GLY A 52 -8.52 15.96 10.56
CA GLY A 52 -7.78 15.40 11.69
C GLY A 52 -7.73 13.87 11.72
N GLU A 53 -8.53 13.17 10.90
CA GLU A 53 -8.50 11.71 10.85
C GLU A 53 -7.24 11.19 10.16
N THR A 54 -6.80 10.00 10.58
CA THR A 54 -5.62 9.34 10.04
C THR A 54 -5.94 7.89 9.72
N GLN A 55 -5.41 7.40 8.60
CA GLN A 55 -5.44 5.99 8.22
C GLN A 55 -4.02 5.48 7.99
N SER A 56 -3.75 4.28 8.49
CA SER A 56 -2.50 3.59 8.23
C SER A 56 -2.64 2.61 7.06
N LEU A 57 -1.62 2.56 6.22
CA LEU A 57 -1.47 1.63 5.10
C LEU A 57 -0.19 0.83 5.29
N ASN A 58 -0.30 -0.49 5.32
CA ASN A 58 0.86 -1.38 5.32
C ASN A 58 1.19 -1.76 3.88
N VAL A 59 2.40 -1.44 3.44
CA VAL A 59 2.90 -1.73 2.11
C VAL A 59 3.89 -2.88 2.20
N ALA A 60 3.60 -3.94 1.45
CA ALA A 60 4.48 -5.10 1.38
C ALA A 60 5.87 -4.70 0.86
N ALA A 61 6.88 -5.31 1.41
CA ALA A 61 8.25 -5.05 0.99
C ALA A 61 8.47 -5.46 -0.48
N GLY A 62 9.29 -4.70 -1.20
CA GLY A 62 9.49 -4.90 -2.64
C GLY A 62 8.35 -4.39 -3.52
N THR A 63 7.33 -3.72 -2.95
CA THR A 63 6.30 -3.04 -3.76
C THR A 63 6.95 -1.94 -4.61
N ALA A 64 6.94 -2.12 -5.93
CA ALA A 64 7.44 -1.13 -6.89
C ALA A 64 6.31 -0.26 -7.43
N ASN A 65 6.64 0.95 -7.89
CA ASN A 65 5.72 1.89 -8.54
C ASN A 65 4.48 2.25 -7.69
N ALA A 66 4.62 2.21 -6.36
CA ALA A 66 3.56 2.60 -5.45
C ALA A 66 3.24 4.09 -5.57
N ARG A 67 1.97 4.44 -5.40
CA ARG A 67 1.48 5.82 -5.38
C ARG A 67 0.52 5.98 -4.22
N ILE A 68 0.51 7.14 -3.58
CA ILE A 68 -0.47 7.57 -2.59
C ILE A 68 -0.93 8.97 -2.96
N TRP A 69 -2.23 9.21 -2.99
CA TRP A 69 -2.79 10.53 -3.28
C TRP A 69 -4.13 10.72 -2.58
N GLY A 70 -4.63 11.95 -2.55
CA GLY A 70 -5.95 12.27 -2.02
C GLY A 70 -6.96 12.53 -3.13
N CYS A 71 -8.14 11.92 -3.02
CA CYS A 71 -9.29 12.20 -3.88
C CYS A 71 -10.25 13.17 -3.17
N THR A 72 -10.90 14.06 -3.94
CA THR A 72 -11.81 15.07 -3.39
C THR A 72 -13.17 15.01 -4.10
N ASN A 73 -14.20 15.51 -3.39
CA ASN A 73 -15.57 15.58 -3.89
C ASN A 73 -16.10 14.24 -4.43
N CYS A 74 -15.86 13.16 -3.69
CA CYS A 74 -16.27 11.81 -4.08
C CYS A 74 -17.69 11.47 -3.63
N LYS A 75 -18.35 10.64 -4.43
CA LYS A 75 -19.62 9.99 -4.08
C LYS A 75 -19.59 8.55 -4.59
N PHE A 76 -19.83 7.60 -3.68
CA PHE A 76 -19.89 6.18 -3.97
C PHE A 76 -21.24 5.61 -3.55
N ASP A 77 -21.72 4.60 -4.26
CA ASP A 77 -22.88 3.80 -3.90
C ASP A 77 -22.52 2.68 -2.92
N GLY A 78 -23.52 1.90 -2.49
CA GLY A 78 -23.33 0.78 -1.57
C GLY A 78 -22.51 -0.39 -2.14
N SER A 79 -22.23 -0.39 -3.45
CA SER A 79 -21.37 -1.37 -4.12
C SER A 79 -19.92 -0.90 -4.26
N GLY A 80 -19.61 0.32 -3.82
CA GLY A 80 -18.27 0.90 -3.91
C GLY A 80 -17.94 1.53 -5.26
N HIS A 81 -18.94 1.73 -6.13
CA HIS A 81 -18.80 2.41 -7.42
C HIS A 81 -19.28 3.85 -7.32
N GLY A 82 -18.67 4.75 -8.07
CA GLY A 82 -18.92 6.17 -7.92
C GLY A 82 -18.00 7.04 -8.74
N HIS A 83 -17.72 8.24 -8.23
CA HIS A 83 -16.84 9.20 -8.89
C HIS A 83 -16.27 10.21 -7.90
N CYS A 84 -15.02 10.64 -8.13
CA CYS A 84 -14.35 11.76 -7.46
C CYS A 84 -14.06 12.91 -8.44
N GLY A 85 -14.22 14.16 -7.98
CA GLY A 85 -13.90 15.34 -8.80
C GLY A 85 -12.41 15.46 -9.13
N THR A 86 -11.53 14.97 -8.26
CA THR A 86 -10.08 14.88 -8.51
C THR A 86 -9.52 13.56 -8.01
N GLY A 87 -8.48 13.06 -8.69
CA GLY A 87 -7.76 11.85 -8.25
C GLY A 87 -8.58 10.55 -8.40
N ASP A 88 -9.69 10.58 -9.14
CA ASP A 88 -10.50 9.39 -9.40
C ASP A 88 -9.68 8.27 -10.04
N CYS A 89 -9.94 7.02 -9.63
CA CYS A 89 -9.27 5.82 -10.14
C CYS A 89 -10.20 4.91 -10.93
N GLY A 90 -11.06 5.49 -11.78
CA GLY A 90 -12.00 4.73 -12.61
C GLY A 90 -13.32 4.44 -11.91
N GLY A 91 -13.73 5.33 -10.99
CA GLY A 91 -14.98 5.24 -10.25
C GLY A 91 -15.01 4.19 -9.15
N ALA A 92 -13.87 3.62 -8.76
CA ALA A 92 -13.78 2.68 -7.65
C ALA A 92 -13.45 3.38 -6.32
N VAL A 93 -14.09 2.95 -5.23
CA VAL A 93 -13.74 3.42 -3.86
C VAL A 93 -12.39 2.88 -3.39
N GLN A 94 -11.95 1.75 -3.95
CA GLN A 94 -10.64 1.15 -3.73
C GLN A 94 -9.84 1.19 -5.02
N CYS A 95 -8.81 2.03 -5.00
CA CYS A 95 -7.66 1.85 -5.87
C CYS A 95 -6.74 0.79 -5.24
#